data_AF-A0A0D3J4J7-F1
#
_entry.id   AF-A0A0D3J4J7-F1
#
_cell.length_a   1.000
_cell.length_b   1.000
_cell.length_c   1.000
_cell.angle_alpha   90.00
_cell.angle_beta   90.00
_cell.angle_gamma   90.00
#
_symmetry.space_group_name_H-M   'P 1'
#
loop_
_entity.id
_entity.type
_entity.pdbx_description
1 polymer ?
#
loop_
_entity_poly.entity_id
_entity_poly.type
_entity_poly.pdbx_seq_one_letter_code
_entity_poly.pdbx_strand_id
1 'polypeptide(L)'
;MQHLCWLVLAACITPLHALALTAAGGQRLALRPSSRSPALAMGAVRQVTTEEFEAELQDCATPILLDVFAVWCGPCQLMAPEMDKVAEHYGDRCRVLKIDADDEAEVADTLQVRGLPTVLLINDMSVVMRAEGALMADELKEIVD
;
A
#
# COMPACT_ATOMS: atom_id res chain seq x y z
N MET A 1 -14.30 -51.80 15.80
CA MET A 1 -14.25 -50.49 15.12
C MET A 1 -13.28 -50.69 13.95
N GLN A 2 -13.70 -51.32 12.85
CA GLN A 2 -14.49 -50.72 11.78
C GLN A 2 -13.86 -49.39 11.33
N HIS A 3 -13.47 -49.12 10.09
CA HIS A 3 -13.50 -49.87 8.84
C HIS A 3 -12.81 -48.94 7.83
N LEU A 4 -12.02 -49.53 6.92
CA LEU A 4 -11.92 -49.17 5.50
C LEU A 4 -11.12 -47.89 5.12
N CYS A 5 -10.05 -48.02 4.30
CA CYS A 5 -10.10 -48.12 2.82
C CYS A 5 -10.40 -46.72 2.22
N TRP A 6 -9.55 -46.05 1.44
CA TRP A 6 -8.96 -46.39 0.14
C TRP A 6 -8.00 -45.21 -0.18
N LEU A 7 -6.73 -45.43 -0.56
CA LEU A 7 -6.31 -45.49 -1.98
C LEU A 7 -6.78 -44.29 -2.81
N VAL A 8 -5.85 -43.41 -3.21
CA VAL A 8 -5.64 -42.88 -4.59
C VAL A 8 -4.23 -42.25 -4.61
N LEU A 9 -3.19 -43.00 -4.99
CA LEU A 9 -2.55 -43.00 -6.33
C LEU A 9 -1.71 -41.72 -6.57
N ALA A 10 -0.39 -41.71 -6.35
CA ALA A 10 0.64 -42.41 -7.12
C ALA A 10 0.46 -42.26 -8.65
N ALA A 11 1.05 -41.21 -9.24
CA ALA A 11 1.39 -41.16 -10.66
C ALA A 11 2.30 -39.95 -11.00
N CYS A 12 3.54 -39.95 -10.50
CA CYS A 12 4.64 -39.18 -11.09
C CYS A 12 5.66 -40.17 -11.69
N ILE A 13 5.27 -40.87 -12.74
CA ILE A 13 6.17 -41.66 -13.58
C ILE A 13 5.86 -41.31 -15.04
N THR A 14 6.92 -40.91 -15.73
CA THR A 14 7.02 -40.46 -17.12
C THR A 14 6.45 -41.47 -18.13
N PRO A 15 6.22 -41.01 -19.37
CA PRO A 15 7.00 -41.64 -20.43
C PRO A 15 7.60 -40.65 -21.44
N LEU A 16 8.83 -41.01 -21.79
CA LEU A 16 9.66 -40.55 -22.88
C LEU A 16 9.06 -40.97 -24.24
N HIS A 17 9.39 -40.20 -25.28
CA HIS A 17 9.23 -40.47 -26.73
C HIS A 17 7.87 -40.21 -27.40
N ALA A 18 7.76 -39.03 -28.00
CA ALA A 18 7.27 -38.91 -29.38
C ALA A 18 8.07 -37.83 -30.11
N LEU A 19 8.72 -38.26 -31.19
CA LEU A 19 9.60 -37.50 -32.05
C LEU A 19 8.77 -36.84 -33.18
N ALA A 20 9.22 -35.65 -33.58
CA ALA A 20 9.29 -35.17 -34.97
C ALA A 20 8.24 -34.17 -35.52
N LEU A 21 8.84 -33.17 -36.19
CA LEU A 21 8.43 -32.44 -37.40
C LEU A 21 7.76 -31.05 -37.27
N THR A 22 8.63 -30.03 -37.40
CA THR A 22 8.59 -28.88 -38.34
C THR A 22 7.25 -28.20 -38.64
N ALA A 23 7.17 -26.90 -38.35
CA ALA A 23 7.03 -25.85 -39.39
C ALA A 23 6.90 -24.44 -38.79
N ALA A 24 7.71 -23.54 -39.32
CA ALA A 24 7.40 -22.17 -39.72
C ALA A 24 6.65 -21.22 -38.77
N GLY A 25 7.36 -20.14 -38.41
CA GLY A 25 6.95 -18.78 -38.76
C GLY A 25 5.58 -18.31 -38.28
N GLY A 26 5.57 -17.57 -37.17
CA GLY A 26 4.42 -16.79 -36.74
C GLY A 26 4.84 -15.85 -35.64
N GLN A 27 4.87 -14.56 -35.95
CA GLN A 27 5.36 -13.49 -35.11
C GLN A 27 4.73 -13.57 -33.72
N ARG A 28 5.56 -13.73 -32.68
CA ARG A 28 5.13 -13.46 -31.31
C ARG A 28 4.86 -11.97 -31.24
N LEU A 29 3.59 -11.60 -31.41
CA LEU A 29 3.06 -10.35 -30.92
C LEU A 29 3.48 -10.31 -29.44
N ALA A 30 4.48 -9.50 -29.12
CA ALA A 30 4.91 -9.29 -27.76
C ALA A 30 3.64 -8.92 -27.00
N LEU A 31 3.26 -9.77 -26.05
CA LEU A 31 2.19 -9.47 -25.11
C LEU A 31 2.60 -8.14 -24.47
N ARG A 32 1.92 -7.09 -24.92
CA ARG A 32 1.97 -5.75 -24.34
C ARG A 32 1.75 -5.97 -22.85
N PRO A 33 2.68 -5.61 -21.95
CA PRO A 33 2.45 -5.78 -20.53
C PRO A 33 1.21 -4.97 -20.19
N SER A 34 0.11 -5.68 -20.01
CA SER A 34 -1.11 -5.21 -19.38
C SER A 34 -0.71 -4.76 -17.99
N SER A 35 -1.02 -3.49 -17.69
CA SER A 35 -1.17 -2.96 -16.32
C SER A 35 -0.20 -3.57 -15.29
N ARG A 36 1.09 -3.24 -15.39
CA ARG A 36 1.77 -2.98 -14.12
C ARG A 36 1.28 -1.62 -13.69
N SER A 37 0.33 -1.60 -12.74
CA SER A 37 0.23 -0.49 -11.79
C SER A 37 1.65 -0.07 -11.45
N PRO A 38 1.97 1.23 -11.39
CA PRO A 38 3.30 1.64 -10.98
C PRO A 38 3.56 0.93 -9.67
N ALA A 39 4.55 0.05 -9.65
CA ALA A 39 5.08 -0.43 -8.39
C ALA A 39 5.42 0.85 -7.64
N LEU A 40 4.68 1.06 -6.56
CA LEU A 40 4.69 2.23 -5.71
C LEU A 40 6.15 2.63 -5.48
N ALA A 41 6.49 3.89 -5.75
CA ALA A 41 7.77 4.42 -5.31
C ALA A 41 7.72 4.45 -3.78
N MET A 42 8.10 3.34 -3.15
CA MET A 42 8.26 3.23 -1.71
C MET A 42 9.42 4.16 -1.32
N GLY A 43 9.19 4.99 -0.30
CA GLY A 43 10.07 6.12 0.04
C GLY A 43 9.63 7.50 -0.47
N ALA A 44 8.41 7.63 -1.00
CA ALA A 44 7.79 8.92 -1.35
C ALA A 44 6.39 9.04 -0.74
N VAL A 45 5.95 10.27 -0.46
CA VAL A 45 4.59 10.54 0.01
C VAL A 45 3.61 10.35 -1.14
N ARG A 46 2.57 9.55 -0.93
CA ARG A 46 1.54 9.29 -1.94
C ARG A 46 0.21 9.87 -1.54
N GLN A 47 -0.38 10.68 -2.42
CA GLN A 47 -1.78 11.05 -2.28
C GLN A 47 -2.67 9.89 -2.68
N VAL A 48 -3.68 9.59 -1.87
CA VAL A 48 -4.61 8.49 -2.09
C VAL A 48 -6.05 8.95 -1.95
N THR A 49 -6.95 8.29 -2.67
CA THR A 49 -8.40 8.40 -2.45
C THR A 49 -8.85 7.51 -1.30
N THR A 50 -10.12 7.63 -0.89
CA THR A 50 -10.71 6.72 0.12
C THR A 50 -10.58 5.25 -0.28
N GLU A 51 -10.92 4.90 -1.53
CA GLU A 51 -10.86 3.52 -2.03
C GLU A 51 -9.43 2.96 -2.00
N GLU A 52 -8.45 3.78 -2.41
CA GLU A 52 -7.04 3.38 -2.40
C GLU A 52 -6.53 3.23 -0.97
N PHE A 53 -6.92 4.14 -0.06
CA PHE A 53 -6.56 4.05 1.34
C PHE A 53 -7.12 2.78 2.00
N GLU A 54 -8.38 2.43 1.72
CA GLU A 54 -8.98 1.18 2.22
C GLU A 54 -8.26 -0.06 1.69
N ALA A 55 -7.90 -0.08 0.41
CA ALA A 55 -7.12 -1.18 -0.17
C ALA A 55 -5.74 -1.29 0.51
N GLU A 56 -5.14 -0.15 0.82
CA GLU A 56 -3.86 -0.08 1.49
C GLU A 56 -3.87 -0.53 2.95
N LEU A 57 -5.01 -0.42 3.65
CA LEU A 57 -5.19 -0.95 5.00
C LEU A 57 -5.21 -2.49 5.04
N GLN A 58 -5.47 -3.16 3.92
CA GLN A 58 -5.49 -4.62 3.85
C GLN A 58 -4.09 -5.24 4.01
N ASP A 59 -3.04 -4.47 3.73
CA ASP A 59 -1.66 -4.87 4.02
C ASP A 59 -1.27 -4.43 5.43
N CYS A 60 -1.34 -5.38 6.37
CA CYS A 60 -0.96 -5.15 7.77
C CYS A 60 0.55 -5.26 8.00
N ALA A 61 1.36 -5.64 7.00
CA ALA A 61 2.79 -5.90 7.23
C ALA A 61 3.62 -4.63 7.41
N THR A 62 3.13 -3.50 6.91
CA THR A 62 3.87 -2.22 6.93
C THR A 62 3.00 -1.12 7.55
N PRO A 63 3.47 -0.42 8.59
CA PRO A 63 2.72 0.67 9.19
C PRO A 63 2.50 1.82 8.20
N ILE A 64 1.36 2.49 8.34
CA ILE A 64 0.96 3.61 7.49
C ILE A 64 0.98 4.88 8.33
N LEU A 65 1.74 5.89 7.88
CA LEU A 65 1.66 7.25 8.39
C LEU A 65 0.79 8.08 7.43
N LEU A 66 -0.40 8.46 7.89
CA LEU A 66 -1.38 9.20 7.10
C LEU A 66 -1.41 10.68 7.52
N ASP A 67 -1.23 11.58 6.55
CA ASP A 67 -1.48 13.02 6.68
C ASP A 67 -2.83 13.39 6.07
N VAL A 68 -3.78 13.83 6.90
CA VAL A 68 -5.03 14.43 6.44
C VAL A 68 -4.82 15.94 6.31
N PHE A 69 -4.89 16.42 5.08
CA PHE A 69 -4.57 17.81 4.71
C PHE A 69 -5.69 18.48 3.90
N ALA A 70 -5.52 19.76 3.60
CA ALA A 70 -6.28 20.45 2.56
C ALA A 70 -5.37 21.44 1.83
N VAL A 71 -5.63 21.70 0.55
CA VAL A 71 -4.80 22.59 -0.27
C VAL A 71 -4.70 24.03 0.25
N TRP A 72 -5.74 24.55 0.87
CA TRP A 72 -5.78 25.91 1.44
C TRP A 72 -5.17 26.01 2.86
N CYS A 73 -4.79 24.87 3.45
CA CYS A 73 -4.24 24.82 4.80
C CYS A 73 -2.76 25.23 4.81
N GLY A 74 -2.47 26.45 5.26
CA GLY A 74 -1.10 26.98 5.38
C GLY A 74 -0.16 26.07 6.20
N PRO A 75 -0.53 25.63 7.42
CA PRO A 75 0.29 24.71 8.21
C PRO A 75 0.57 23.37 7.50
N CYS A 76 -0.38 22.85 6.72
CA CYS A 76 -0.22 21.62 5.96
C CYS A 76 0.86 21.76 4.88
N GLN A 77 0.89 22.92 4.19
CA GLN A 77 1.93 23.20 3.19
C GLN A 77 3.34 23.25 3.81
N LEU A 78 3.46 23.68 5.08
CA LEU A 78 4.73 23.64 5.80
C LEU A 78 5.14 22.22 6.20
N MET A 79 4.17 21.36 6.50
CA MET A 79 4.41 19.97 6.92
C MET A 79 4.72 19.03 5.75
N ALA A 80 4.23 19.32 4.54
CA ALA A 80 4.47 18.51 3.34
C ALA A 80 5.95 18.13 3.10
N PRO A 81 6.94 19.06 3.10
CA PRO A 81 8.34 18.69 2.95
C PRO A 81 8.91 17.90 4.14
N GLU A 82 8.29 17.99 5.32
CA GLU A 82 8.67 17.17 6.47
C GLU A 82 8.19 15.72 6.30
N MET A 83 6.97 15.52 5.77
CA MET A 83 6.47 14.19 5.39
C MET A 83 7.35 13.53 4.33
N ASP A 84 7.84 14.30 3.34
CA ASP A 84 8.76 13.79 2.32
C ASP A 84 10.06 13.26 2.94
N LYS A 85 10.66 13.99 3.88
CA LYS A 85 11.86 13.53 4.61
C LYS A 85 11.61 12.24 5.39
N VAL A 86 10.43 12.09 5.98
CA VAL A 86 10.04 10.88 6.73
C VAL A 86 9.89 9.71 5.76
N ALA A 87 9.21 9.93 4.62
CA ALA A 87 9.08 8.92 3.57
C ALA A 87 10.45 8.44 3.09
N GLU A 88 11.37 9.37 2.77
CA GLU A 88 12.73 9.05 2.37
C GLU A 88 13.52 8.28 3.45
N HIS A 89 13.33 8.63 4.73
CA HIS A 89 14.04 8.02 5.84
C HIS A 89 13.62 6.57 6.11
N TYR A 90 12.31 6.31 6.11
CA TYR A 90 11.78 4.99 6.40
C TYR A 90 11.75 4.07 5.17
N GLY A 91 11.63 4.64 3.97
CA GLY A 91 11.60 3.90 2.72
C GLY A 91 10.50 2.84 2.74
N ASP A 92 10.91 1.58 2.66
CA ASP A 92 10.00 0.43 2.64
C ASP A 92 9.43 0.06 4.03
N ARG A 93 9.96 0.65 5.10
CA ARG A 93 9.55 0.32 6.49
C ARG A 93 8.28 1.01 6.94
N CYS A 94 7.90 2.10 6.30
CA CYS A 94 6.68 2.84 6.61
C CYS A 94 6.10 3.44 5.33
N ARG A 95 4.80 3.27 5.14
CA ARG A 95 4.09 3.80 3.98
C ARG A 95 3.53 5.16 4.34
N VAL A 96 4.04 6.21 3.70
CA VAL A 96 3.62 7.57 3.97
C VAL A 96 2.56 7.99 2.95
N LEU A 97 1.35 8.23 3.43
CA LEU A 97 0.18 8.57 2.63
C LEU A 97 -0.35 9.94 3.02
N LYS A 98 -1.03 10.60 2.09
CA LYS A 98 -1.81 11.80 2.38
C LYS A 98 -3.18 11.75 1.73
N ILE A 99 -4.16 12.36 2.36
CA ILE A 99 -5.53 12.43 1.86
C ILE A 99 -6.08 13.84 2.03
N ASP A 100 -6.73 14.34 0.97
CA ASP A 100 -7.33 15.67 1.01
C ASP A 100 -8.71 15.58 1.65
N ALA A 101 -8.90 16.28 2.77
CA ALA A 101 -10.14 16.26 3.54
C ALA A 101 -11.33 16.91 2.82
N ASP A 102 -11.08 17.81 1.87
CA ASP A 102 -12.15 18.44 1.09
C ASP A 102 -12.64 17.51 -0.03
N ASP A 103 -11.71 16.83 -0.71
CA ASP A 103 -12.04 15.89 -1.78
C ASP A 103 -12.63 14.59 -1.23
N GLU A 104 -12.15 14.14 -0.06
CA GLU A 104 -12.51 12.86 0.56
C GLU A 104 -13.21 13.06 1.93
N ALA A 105 -14.27 13.86 1.96
CA ALA A 105 -14.93 14.24 3.23
C ALA A 105 -15.43 13.05 4.07
N GLU A 106 -15.87 11.95 3.45
CA GLU A 106 -16.37 10.77 4.15
C GLU A 106 -15.27 10.08 5.00
N VAL A 107 -14.04 10.00 4.48
CA VAL A 107 -12.93 9.42 5.23
C VAL A 107 -12.48 10.36 6.34
N ALA A 108 -12.51 11.67 6.12
CA ALA A 108 -12.18 12.66 7.15
C ALA A 108 -13.17 12.57 8.33
N ASP A 109 -14.46 12.40 8.05
CA ASP A 109 -15.50 12.19 9.07
C ASP A 109 -15.33 10.85 9.80
N THR A 110 -15.04 9.77 9.06
CA THR A 110 -14.80 8.43 9.63
C THR A 110 -13.58 8.42 10.54
N LEU A 111 -12.52 9.11 10.12
CA LEU A 111 -11.32 9.35 10.90
C LEU A 111 -11.52 10.45 11.95
N GLN A 112 -12.72 11.03 12.11
CA GLN A 112 -13.05 12.05 13.11
C GLN A 112 -12.04 13.21 13.12
N VAL A 113 -11.68 13.71 11.95
CA VAL A 113 -10.74 14.82 11.78
C VAL A 113 -11.41 16.12 12.21
N ARG A 114 -10.84 16.81 13.21
CA ARG A 114 -11.40 18.05 13.79
C ARG A 114 -10.58 19.29 13.46
N GLY A 115 -9.39 19.10 12.90
CA GLY A 115 -8.46 20.16 12.55
C GLY A 115 -7.42 19.63 11.58
N LEU A 116 -6.79 20.54 10.83
CA LEU A 116 -5.77 20.21 9.84
C LEU A 116 -4.43 20.87 10.20
N PRO A 117 -3.30 20.21 9.92
CA PRO A 117 -3.22 18.80 9.51
C PRO A 117 -3.56 17.86 10.67
N THR A 118 -4.01 16.66 10.36
CA THR A 118 -4.12 15.56 11.33
C THR A 118 -3.26 14.41 10.85
N VAL A 119 -2.35 13.95 11.71
CA VAL A 119 -1.45 12.83 11.43
C VAL A 119 -1.93 11.61 12.20
N LEU A 120 -2.05 10.48 11.51
CA LEU A 120 -2.44 9.19 12.09
C LEU A 120 -1.37 8.15 11.78
N LEU A 121 -0.93 7.42 12.80
CA LEU A 121 -0.18 6.19 12.61
C LEU A 121 -1.15 5.02 12.70
N ILE A 122 -1.12 4.18 11.67
CA ILE A 122 -1.99 3.02 11.54
C ILE A 122 -1.12 1.78 11.45
N ASN A 123 -1.43 0.81 12.32
CA ASN A 123 -0.81 -0.50 12.32
C ASN A 123 -1.88 -1.56 12.63
N ASP A 124 -1.80 -2.73 11.98
CA ASP A 124 -2.80 -3.81 12.14
C ASP A 124 -4.26 -3.30 12.00
N MET A 125 -4.54 -2.50 10.97
CA MET A 125 -5.85 -1.88 10.69
C MET A 125 -6.41 -0.99 11.82
N SER A 126 -5.58 -0.59 12.77
CA SER A 126 -5.98 0.21 13.92
C SER A 126 -5.15 1.48 14.00
N VAL A 127 -5.80 2.59 14.34
CA VAL A 127 -5.09 3.83 14.66
C VAL A 127 -4.38 3.64 16.00
N VAL A 128 -3.05 3.56 15.96
CA VAL A 128 -2.21 3.40 17.16
C VAL A 128 -1.77 4.74 17.72
N MET A 129 -1.71 5.77 16.88
CA MET A 129 -1.44 7.13 17.32
C MET A 129 -2.17 8.18 16.48
N ARG A 130 -2.47 9.32 17.11
CA ARG A 130 -2.98 10.53 16.50
C ARG A 130 -2.21 11.74 17.02
N ALA A 131 -1.89 12.67 16.12
CA ALA A 131 -1.47 14.01 16.44
C ALA A 131 -2.23 15.03 15.58
N GLU A 132 -2.57 16.18 16.16
CA GLU A 132 -3.23 17.28 15.45
C GLU A 132 -2.29 18.50 15.42
N GLY A 133 -2.25 19.19 14.28
CA GLY A 133 -1.35 20.32 14.05
C GLY A 133 -0.08 19.95 13.28
N ALA A 134 0.63 20.96 12.81
CA ALA A 134 1.84 20.77 12.01
C ALA A 134 3.00 20.29 12.89
N LEU A 135 3.68 19.24 12.42
CA LEU A 135 4.83 18.61 13.09
C LEU A 135 6.07 18.71 12.21
N MET A 136 7.24 18.74 12.84
CA MET A 136 8.52 18.65 12.13
C MET A 136 8.92 17.20 11.90
N ALA A 137 9.86 16.94 10.97
CA ALA A 137 10.26 15.58 10.62
C ALA A 137 10.78 14.75 11.81
N ASP A 138 11.38 15.37 12.82
CA ASP A 138 11.87 14.65 14.00
C ASP A 138 10.73 14.18 14.90
N GLU A 139 9.70 15.01 15.11
CA GLU A 139 8.49 14.62 15.83
C GLU A 139 7.75 13.51 15.07
N LEU A 140 7.65 13.60 13.74
CA LEU A 140 7.03 12.56 12.92
C LEU A 140 7.77 11.22 12.98
N LYS A 141 9.11 11.22 13.15
CA LYS A 141 9.87 9.98 13.37
C LYS A 141 9.62 9.39 14.74
N GLU A 142 9.55 10.23 15.78
CA GLU A 142 9.15 9.79 17.13
C GLU A 142 7.75 9.17 17.14
N ILE A 143 6.88 9.57 16.20
CA ILE A 143 5.58 8.96 16.03
C ILE A 143 5.67 7.53 15.49
N VAL A 144 6.58 7.29 14.55
CA VAL A 144 6.71 6.01 13.84
C VAL A 144 7.48 4.96 14.66
N ASP A 145 8.43 5.40 15.48
CA ASP A 145 9.32 4.53 16.30
C ASP A 145 8.69 4.06 17.62
#